data_AF-A0A369UTF7-F1
#
_entry.id   AF-A0A369UTF7-F1
#
_cell.length_a   1.000
_cell.length_b   1.000
_cell.length_c   1.000
_cell.angle_alpha   90.00
_cell.angle_beta   90.00
_cell.angle_gamma   90.00
#
_symmetry.space_group_name_H-M   'P 1'
#
loop_
_entity.id
_entity.type
_entity.pdbx_description
1 polymer ?
#
loop_
_entity_poly.entity_id
_entity_poly.type
_entity_poly.pdbx_seq_one_letter_code
_entity_poly.pdbx_strand_id
1 'polypeptide(L)'
;PYGDYYVWADDDTQYADARIIFVDTEASNWTYDPVRGQYYWHRFFSHQPDLNYENPAVQEEMLAALKFWLDLGVDGYRLDAVPYLYAEEGTNCENLPASHAFLKRVRREIDALYPDTVLLAEANQWPEDVVDYFGDYSTGGDECHMAFHFPVMPRIFMAVRRESRYPVSEILAKTPAIPSGCQWGIFLRNHDELTLEMVTDEERDY
;
A
#
# COMPACT_ATOMS: atom_id res chain seq x y z
N PRO A 1 16.52 16.00 16.46
CA PRO A 1 15.09 16.35 16.25
C PRO A 1 14.36 15.30 15.40
N TYR A 2 14.97 14.81 14.31
CA TYR A 2 14.38 13.82 13.39
C TYR A 2 14.65 12.35 13.78
N GLY A 3 15.15 12.11 14.99
CA GLY A 3 15.54 10.76 15.42
C GLY A 3 14.37 9.78 15.38
N ASP A 4 13.18 10.24 15.73
CA ASP A 4 11.96 9.43 15.84
C ASP A 4 11.07 9.56 14.59
N TYR A 5 11.61 10.06 13.47
CA TYR A 5 10.92 10.06 12.18
C TYR A 5 10.94 8.69 11.51
N TYR A 6 11.81 7.80 11.99
CA TYR A 6 11.96 6.43 11.52
C TYR A 6 11.72 5.48 12.69
N VAL A 7 11.45 4.23 12.37
CA VAL A 7 11.22 3.18 13.37
C VAL A 7 12.57 2.57 13.77
N TRP A 8 12.85 2.53 15.08
CA TRP A 8 14.13 2.05 15.63
C TRP A 8 13.91 0.98 16.69
N ALA A 9 14.85 0.04 16.77
CA ALA A 9 14.90 -0.98 17.80
C ALA A 9 16.34 -1.27 18.25
N ASP A 10 16.50 -1.78 19.47
CA ASP A 10 17.81 -2.18 20.02
C ASP A 10 18.27 -3.55 19.47
N ASP A 11 17.33 -4.36 18.97
CA ASP A 11 17.55 -5.64 18.30
C ASP A 11 16.63 -5.76 17.08
N ASP A 12 16.76 -6.85 16.32
CA ASP A 12 16.02 -7.16 15.09
C ASP A 12 14.87 -8.15 15.30
N THR A 13 14.36 -8.28 16.53
CA THR A 13 13.41 -9.35 16.89
C THR A 13 11.94 -8.95 16.82
N GLN A 14 11.66 -7.66 16.71
CA GLN A 14 10.30 -7.12 16.60
C GLN A 14 9.69 -7.40 15.22
N TYR A 15 8.36 -7.53 15.16
CA TYR A 15 7.57 -7.74 13.95
C TYR A 15 7.94 -9.02 13.18
N ALA A 16 8.26 -10.10 13.88
CA ALA A 16 8.74 -11.36 13.29
C ALA A 16 7.75 -12.02 12.30
N ASP A 17 6.47 -11.70 12.38
CA ASP A 17 5.42 -12.21 11.49
C ASP A 17 5.29 -11.42 10.18
N ALA A 18 6.02 -10.30 10.03
CA ALA A 18 6.05 -9.53 8.79
C ALA A 18 6.94 -10.21 7.73
N ARG A 19 6.38 -10.47 6.55
CA ARG A 19 7.14 -11.05 5.42
C ARG A 19 8.17 -10.06 4.89
N ILE A 20 9.24 -10.59 4.28
CA ILE A 20 10.21 -9.82 3.50
C ILE A 20 9.68 -9.71 2.05
N ILE A 21 9.59 -8.50 1.51
CA ILE A 21 9.09 -8.27 0.15
C ILE A 21 10.18 -8.61 -0.88
N PHE A 22 11.40 -8.10 -0.69
CA PHE A 22 12.53 -8.31 -1.61
C PHE A 22 13.45 -9.45 -1.16
N VAL A 23 12.92 -10.68 -1.10
CA VAL A 23 13.65 -11.87 -0.62
C VAL A 23 14.95 -12.17 -1.37
N ASP A 24 15.09 -11.71 -2.61
CA ASP A 24 16.30 -11.91 -3.42
C ASP A 24 17.44 -10.96 -3.02
N THR A 25 17.16 -9.88 -2.30
CA THR A 25 18.13 -8.83 -1.94
C THR A 25 18.26 -8.62 -0.43
N GLU A 26 17.14 -8.67 0.30
CA GLU A 26 17.09 -8.40 1.73
C GLU A 26 16.89 -9.69 2.53
N ALA A 27 17.66 -9.84 3.59
CA ALA A 27 17.57 -11.00 4.49
C ALA A 27 16.72 -10.73 5.74
N SER A 28 16.41 -9.46 6.00
CA SER A 28 15.65 -8.97 7.15
C SER A 28 14.96 -7.66 6.80
N ASN A 29 13.87 -7.33 7.51
CA ASN A 29 13.25 -6.01 7.48
C ASN A 29 13.93 -5.02 8.47
N TRP A 30 15.00 -5.47 9.16
CA TRP A 30 15.80 -4.66 10.06
C TRP A 30 17.24 -4.57 9.57
N THR A 31 17.78 -3.35 9.50
CA THR A 31 19.18 -3.10 9.21
C THR A 31 19.86 -2.32 10.33
N TYR A 32 21.05 -2.74 10.74
CA TYR A 32 21.83 -2.07 11.78
C TYR A 32 22.47 -0.79 11.25
N ASP A 33 22.23 0.33 11.93
CA ASP A 33 22.96 1.58 11.71
C ASP A 33 24.13 1.71 12.70
N PRO A 34 25.39 1.71 12.23
CA PRO A 34 26.56 1.73 13.11
C PRO A 34 26.81 3.10 13.76
N VAL A 35 26.20 4.18 13.27
CA VAL A 35 26.39 5.53 13.81
C VAL A 35 25.48 5.75 15.01
N ARG A 36 24.23 5.29 14.93
CA ARG A 36 23.23 5.33 15.99
C ARG A 36 23.38 4.16 16.96
N GLY A 37 23.89 3.03 16.48
CA GLY A 37 24.04 1.80 17.26
C GLY A 37 22.73 1.05 17.48
N GLN A 38 21.76 1.20 16.57
CA GLN A 38 20.42 0.61 16.64
C GLN A 38 20.01 0.08 15.26
N TYR A 39 19.00 -0.79 15.22
CA TYR A 39 18.38 -1.25 13.97
C TYR A 39 17.26 -0.31 13.55
N TYR A 40 17.12 -0.08 12.24
CA TYR A 40 15.96 0.61 11.67
C TYR A 40 15.13 -0.33 10.79
N TRP A 41 13.83 -0.08 10.79
CA TRP A 41 12.86 -0.82 9.99
C TRP A 41 12.88 -0.36 8.53
N HIS A 42 12.75 -1.30 7.61
CA HIS A 42 12.50 -1.05 6.19
C HIS A 42 11.69 -2.21 5.59
N ARG A 43 10.64 -1.90 4.83
CA ARG A 43 9.84 -2.92 4.12
C ARG A 43 10.40 -3.30 2.76
N PHE A 44 11.19 -2.39 2.20
CA PHE A 44 11.85 -2.52 0.91
C PHE A 44 13.36 -2.62 1.11
N PHE A 45 14.16 -1.91 0.32
CA PHE A 45 15.61 -1.95 0.49
C PHE A 45 16.06 -1.27 1.78
N SER A 46 17.19 -1.72 2.32
CA SER A 46 17.86 -1.11 3.48
C SER A 46 18.13 0.40 3.31
N HIS A 47 18.33 0.90 2.09
CA HIS A 47 18.49 2.34 1.86
C HIS A 47 17.16 3.13 1.80
N GLN A 48 16.03 2.47 2.04
CA GLN A 48 14.68 3.05 2.09
C GLN A 48 14.10 2.86 3.51
N PRO A 49 14.62 3.58 4.53
CA PRO A 49 14.12 3.43 5.90
C PRO A 49 12.66 3.88 6.01
N ASP A 50 11.85 3.07 6.67
CA ASP A 50 10.42 3.32 6.84
C ASP A 50 10.19 4.50 7.80
N LEU A 51 9.24 5.37 7.43
CA LEU A 51 8.79 6.47 8.27
C LEU A 51 7.94 5.94 9.44
N ASN A 52 8.11 6.54 10.61
CA ASN A 52 7.31 6.21 11.79
C ASN A 52 5.99 7.01 11.79
N TYR A 53 4.92 6.42 11.26
CA TYR A 53 3.60 7.05 11.25
C TYR A 53 2.90 7.09 12.62
N GLU A 54 3.43 6.45 13.68
CA GLU A 54 2.96 6.71 15.05
C GLU A 54 3.35 8.11 15.52
N ASN A 55 4.41 8.69 14.95
CA ASN A 55 4.85 10.03 15.27
C ASN A 55 3.94 11.06 14.58
N PRO A 56 3.17 11.88 15.32
CA PRO A 56 2.29 12.88 14.71
C PRO A 56 3.04 13.90 13.85
N ALA A 57 4.31 14.18 14.16
CA ALA A 57 5.12 15.09 13.34
C ALA A 57 5.36 14.53 11.94
N VAL A 58 5.57 13.22 11.79
CA VAL A 58 5.72 12.56 10.47
C VAL A 58 4.41 12.69 9.69
N GLN A 59 3.26 12.48 10.34
CA GLN A 59 1.96 12.64 9.70
C GLN A 59 1.75 14.08 9.18
N GLU A 60 2.10 15.09 9.98
CA GLU A 60 1.99 16.50 9.55
C GLU A 60 2.94 16.82 8.40
N GLU A 61 4.19 16.32 8.43
CA GLU A 61 5.15 16.52 7.34
C GLU A 61 4.68 15.87 6.04
N MET A 62 4.09 14.67 6.11
CA MET A 62 3.52 14.00 4.93
C MET A 62 2.31 14.77 4.36
N LEU A 63 1.40 15.26 5.22
CA LEU A 63 0.31 16.13 4.78
C LEU A 63 0.82 17.44 4.18
N ALA A 64 1.87 18.03 4.76
CA ALA A 64 2.49 19.25 4.23
C ALA A 64 3.12 19.01 2.86
N ALA A 65 3.79 17.86 2.66
CA ALA A 65 4.37 17.47 1.38
C ALA A 65 3.30 17.30 0.30
N LEU A 66 2.16 16.66 0.63
CA LEU A 66 1.02 16.58 -0.30
C LEU A 66 0.48 17.98 -0.63
N LYS A 67 0.19 18.80 0.38
CA LYS A 67 -0.33 20.16 0.18
C LYS A 67 0.60 21.01 -0.69
N PHE A 68 1.90 20.93 -0.49
CA PHE A 68 2.90 21.66 -1.28
C PHE A 68 2.77 21.41 -2.79
N TRP A 69 2.60 20.15 -3.22
CA TRP A 69 2.50 19.83 -4.64
C TRP A 69 1.10 20.14 -5.21
N LEU A 70 0.04 20.03 -4.40
CA LEU A 70 -1.31 20.48 -4.79
C LEU A 70 -1.37 22.00 -4.97
N ASP A 71 -0.69 22.77 -4.11
CA ASP A 71 -0.53 24.22 -4.26
C ASP A 71 0.17 24.62 -5.56
N LEU A 72 1.00 23.72 -6.12
CA LEU A 72 1.65 23.89 -7.43
C LEU A 72 0.79 23.43 -8.61
N GLY A 73 -0.39 22.84 -8.37
CA GLY A 73 -1.36 22.48 -9.40
C GLY A 73 -1.29 21.03 -9.89
N VAL A 74 -0.77 20.09 -9.10
CA VAL A 74 -0.95 18.65 -9.37
C VAL A 74 -2.41 18.24 -9.10
N ASP A 75 -2.99 17.43 -9.97
CA ASP A 75 -4.40 16.99 -9.86
C ASP A 75 -4.61 15.74 -8.99
N GLY A 76 -3.55 15.14 -8.43
CA GLY A 76 -3.69 13.91 -7.66
C GLY A 76 -2.40 13.17 -7.34
N TYR A 77 -2.54 12.08 -6.60
CA TYR A 77 -1.43 11.21 -6.18
C TYR A 77 -1.72 9.75 -6.46
N ARG A 78 -0.69 9.03 -6.91
CA ARG A 78 -0.52 7.63 -6.56
C ARG A 78 0.08 7.58 -5.16
N LEU A 79 -0.64 6.99 -4.21
CA LEU A 79 -0.15 6.72 -2.88
C LEU A 79 0.58 5.38 -2.92
N ASP A 80 1.89 5.45 -2.87
CA ASP A 80 2.83 4.33 -2.94
C ASP A 80 2.81 3.53 -1.64
N ALA A 81 2.90 2.20 -1.73
CA ALA A 81 3.16 1.34 -0.56
C ALA A 81 2.18 1.51 0.62
N VAL A 82 0.93 1.91 0.37
CA VAL A 82 -0.05 2.24 1.42
C VAL A 82 -0.41 1.11 2.40
N PRO A 83 -0.27 -0.19 2.09
CA PRO A 83 -0.46 -1.25 3.08
C PRO A 83 0.54 -1.23 4.23
N TYR A 84 1.67 -0.56 4.08
CA TYR A 84 2.85 -0.76 4.93
C TYR A 84 3.14 0.40 5.90
N LEU A 85 2.25 1.39 6.01
CA LEU A 85 2.52 2.64 6.75
C LEU A 85 2.72 2.44 8.27
N TYR A 86 2.08 1.43 8.86
CA TYR A 86 2.18 1.11 10.28
C TYR A 86 2.65 -0.33 10.48
N ALA A 87 3.35 -0.58 11.59
CA ALA A 87 3.80 -1.90 12.03
C ALA A 87 3.29 -2.18 13.45
N GLU A 88 2.82 -3.41 13.70
CA GLU A 88 2.27 -3.82 14.99
C GLU A 88 2.71 -5.26 15.31
N GLU A 89 3.15 -5.50 16.54
CA GLU A 89 3.63 -6.81 16.99
C GLU A 89 2.52 -7.87 16.93
N GLY A 90 2.86 -9.09 16.50
CA GLY A 90 1.90 -10.18 16.32
C GLY A 90 0.97 -10.03 15.10
N THR A 91 1.34 -9.16 14.16
CA THR A 91 0.64 -8.98 12.87
C THR A 91 1.64 -9.11 11.72
N ASN A 92 1.14 -9.27 10.49
CA ASN A 92 1.98 -9.22 9.28
C ASN A 92 2.41 -7.79 8.90
N CYS A 93 2.01 -6.76 9.67
CA CYS A 93 2.28 -5.34 9.41
C CYS A 93 1.77 -4.87 8.04
N GLU A 94 0.66 -5.42 7.55
CA GLU A 94 0.01 -4.99 6.30
C GLU A 94 -1.47 -4.67 6.57
N ASN A 95 -2.02 -3.67 5.86
CA ASN A 95 -3.45 -3.30 5.92
C ASN A 95 -3.95 -2.99 7.34
N LEU A 96 -3.08 -2.50 8.23
CA LEU A 96 -3.48 -2.24 9.61
C LEU A 96 -4.55 -1.14 9.67
N PRO A 97 -5.50 -1.20 10.62
CA PRO A 97 -6.53 -0.17 10.79
C PRO A 97 -5.97 1.25 10.94
N ALA A 98 -4.77 1.38 11.51
CA ALA A 98 -4.07 2.67 11.64
C ALA A 98 -3.67 3.25 10.26
N SER A 99 -3.25 2.41 9.31
CA SER A 99 -2.95 2.82 7.93
C SER A 99 -4.19 3.42 7.28
N HIS A 100 -5.32 2.72 7.34
CA HIS A 100 -6.60 3.21 6.82
C HIS A 100 -7.06 4.50 7.53
N ALA A 101 -6.92 4.58 8.86
CA ALA A 101 -7.28 5.79 9.61
C ALA A 101 -6.47 7.02 9.17
N PHE A 102 -5.18 6.84 8.89
CA PHE A 102 -4.35 7.92 8.35
C PHE A 102 -4.74 8.28 6.92
N LEU A 103 -5.02 7.30 6.05
CA LEU A 103 -5.46 7.57 4.67
C LEU A 103 -6.82 8.29 4.61
N LYS A 104 -7.77 7.95 5.49
CA LYS A 104 -9.03 8.69 5.65
C LYS A 104 -8.81 10.13 6.13
N ARG A 105 -7.82 10.33 7.01
CA ARG A 105 -7.40 11.68 7.41
C ARG A 105 -6.84 12.46 6.21
N VAL A 106 -5.96 11.85 5.41
CA VAL A 106 -5.42 12.43 4.17
C VAL A 106 -6.56 12.82 3.24
N ARG A 107 -7.48 11.90 2.97
CA ARG A 107 -8.66 12.14 2.12
C ARG A 107 -9.48 13.34 2.60
N ARG A 108 -9.84 13.37 3.89
CA ARG A 108 -10.63 14.46 4.47
C ARG A 108 -9.96 15.82 4.34
N GLU A 109 -8.65 15.89 4.56
CA GLU A 109 -7.86 17.13 4.44
C GLU A 109 -7.77 17.59 2.98
N ILE A 110 -7.59 16.67 2.05
CA ILE A 110 -7.51 16.95 0.61
C ILE A 110 -8.87 17.40 0.08
N ASP A 111 -9.96 16.68 0.37
CA ASP A 111 -11.30 17.07 -0.07
C ASP A 111 -11.72 18.46 0.44
N ALA A 112 -11.27 18.84 1.65
CA ALA A 112 -11.59 20.14 2.24
C ALA A 112 -10.86 21.31 1.56
N LEU A 113 -9.68 21.09 0.98
CA LEU A 113 -8.80 22.14 0.46
C LEU A 113 -8.67 22.11 -1.07
N TYR A 114 -8.81 20.93 -1.69
CA TYR A 114 -8.53 20.65 -3.10
C TYR A 114 -9.56 19.65 -3.68
N PRO A 115 -10.83 20.06 -3.86
CA PRO A 115 -11.94 19.15 -4.14
C PRO A 115 -11.85 18.39 -5.47
N ASP A 116 -11.00 18.82 -6.41
CA ASP A 116 -10.81 18.18 -7.72
C ASP A 116 -9.64 17.17 -7.73
N THR A 117 -9.10 16.80 -6.56
CA THR A 117 -7.92 15.94 -6.43
C THR A 117 -8.27 14.46 -6.42
N VAL A 118 -7.54 13.64 -7.18
CA VAL A 118 -7.68 12.17 -7.17
C VAL A 118 -6.60 11.50 -6.31
N LEU A 119 -7.01 10.51 -5.51
CA LEU A 119 -6.10 9.66 -4.74
C LEU A 119 -6.21 8.23 -5.23
N LEU A 120 -5.09 7.67 -5.71
CA LEU A 120 -4.99 6.32 -6.24
C LEU A 120 -4.11 5.48 -5.30
N ALA A 121 -4.72 4.50 -4.63
CA ALA A 121 -4.02 3.54 -3.79
C ALA A 121 -3.25 2.53 -4.63
N GLU A 122 -1.97 2.37 -4.30
CA GLU A 122 -1.23 1.16 -4.62
C GLU A 122 -1.30 0.16 -3.47
N ALA A 123 -2.29 -0.73 -3.54
CA ALA A 123 -2.41 -1.86 -2.63
C ALA A 123 -2.44 -3.17 -3.43
N ASN A 124 -1.30 -3.85 -3.52
CA ASN A 124 -1.21 -5.19 -4.10
C ASN A 124 -1.65 -6.24 -3.07
N GLN A 125 -2.95 -6.39 -2.89
CA GLN A 125 -3.57 -7.28 -1.90
C GLN A 125 -4.67 -8.14 -2.54
N TRP A 126 -5.26 -9.06 -1.76
CA TRP A 126 -6.41 -9.82 -2.21
C TRP A 126 -7.63 -8.91 -2.45
N PRO A 127 -8.57 -9.27 -3.36
CA PRO A 127 -9.71 -8.42 -3.70
C PRO A 127 -10.49 -7.90 -2.49
N GLU A 128 -10.71 -8.76 -1.50
CA GLU A 128 -11.41 -8.46 -0.26
C GLU A 128 -10.71 -7.40 0.61
N ASP A 129 -9.38 -7.30 0.54
CA ASP A 129 -8.59 -6.34 1.31
C ASP A 129 -8.42 -5.03 0.52
N VAL A 130 -8.25 -5.10 -0.81
CA VAL A 130 -8.06 -3.88 -1.63
C VAL A 130 -9.29 -2.98 -1.59
N VAL A 131 -10.49 -3.55 -1.47
CA VAL A 131 -11.72 -2.74 -1.41
C VAL A 131 -11.82 -1.88 -0.15
N ASP A 132 -11.13 -2.24 0.93
CA ASP A 132 -11.13 -1.45 2.17
C ASP A 132 -10.45 -0.09 1.97
N TYR A 133 -9.53 0.02 1.00
CA TYR A 133 -8.89 1.29 0.63
C TYR A 133 -9.83 2.31 -0.03
N PHE A 134 -11.05 1.92 -0.40
CA PHE A 134 -12.08 2.88 -0.82
C PHE A 134 -12.83 3.50 0.37
N GLY A 135 -12.80 2.84 1.53
CA GLY A 135 -13.46 3.29 2.75
C GLY A 135 -14.95 2.96 2.81
N ASP A 136 -15.72 3.82 3.46
CA ASP A 136 -17.12 3.58 3.84
C ASP A 136 -18.09 3.67 2.65
N TYR A 137 -18.85 2.60 2.42
CA TYR A 137 -19.85 2.50 1.35
C TYR A 137 -21.02 3.48 1.53
N SER A 138 -21.39 3.77 2.77
CA SER A 138 -22.54 4.64 3.08
C SER A 138 -22.29 6.11 2.74
N THR A 139 -21.02 6.52 2.71
CA THR A 139 -20.59 7.87 2.32
C THR A 139 -20.24 7.97 0.83
N GLY A 140 -20.23 6.85 0.11
CA GLY A 140 -19.74 6.78 -1.27
C GLY A 140 -18.22 6.65 -1.40
N GLY A 141 -17.52 6.41 -0.29
CA GLY A 141 -16.07 6.22 -0.20
C GLY A 141 -15.37 7.40 0.47
N ASP A 142 -14.76 7.19 1.63
CA ASP A 142 -14.11 8.21 2.48
C ASP A 142 -12.59 8.04 2.61
N GLU A 143 -11.98 7.15 1.82
CA GLU A 143 -10.54 6.91 1.80
C GLU A 143 -9.93 7.23 0.42
N CYS A 144 -9.47 6.27 -0.37
CA CYS A 144 -8.95 6.54 -1.71
C CYS A 144 -10.07 6.61 -2.76
N HIS A 145 -9.90 7.46 -3.76
CA HIS A 145 -10.81 7.57 -4.90
C HIS A 145 -10.65 6.38 -5.85
N MET A 146 -9.41 5.93 -6.01
CA MET A 146 -9.06 4.82 -6.89
C MET A 146 -8.14 3.84 -6.18
N ALA A 147 -8.16 2.59 -6.63
CA ALA A 147 -7.16 1.58 -6.28
C ALA A 147 -6.79 0.80 -7.53
N PHE A 148 -5.54 0.36 -7.64
CA PHE A 148 -5.15 -0.53 -8.74
C PHE A 148 -5.83 -1.89 -8.61
N HIS A 149 -6.37 -2.41 -9.71
CA HIS A 149 -7.01 -3.71 -9.72
C HIS A 149 -5.98 -4.85 -9.87
N PHE A 150 -5.04 -4.93 -8.93
CA PHE A 150 -3.98 -5.95 -8.90
C PHE A 150 -4.49 -7.39 -9.06
N PRO A 151 -5.59 -7.81 -8.39
CA PRO A 151 -6.04 -9.20 -8.51
C PRO A 151 -6.38 -9.67 -9.93
N VAL A 152 -6.86 -8.76 -10.79
CA VAL A 152 -7.24 -9.08 -12.18
C VAL A 152 -6.02 -9.17 -13.09
N MET A 153 -4.99 -8.37 -12.86
CA MET A 153 -3.86 -8.23 -13.79
C MET A 153 -3.17 -9.58 -14.09
N PRO A 154 -2.73 -10.40 -13.11
CA PRO A 154 -2.10 -11.70 -13.39
C PRO A 154 -3.05 -12.68 -14.09
N ARG A 155 -4.35 -12.64 -13.75
CA ARG A 155 -5.37 -13.54 -14.30
C ARG A 155 -5.61 -13.29 -15.79
N ILE A 156 -5.37 -12.07 -16.28
CA ILE A 156 -5.40 -11.77 -17.72
C ILE A 156 -4.31 -12.55 -18.46
N PHE A 157 -3.07 -12.57 -17.95
CA PHE A 157 -1.97 -13.32 -18.56
C PHE A 157 -2.19 -14.83 -18.50
N MET A 158 -2.65 -15.32 -17.35
CA MET A 158 -3.04 -16.74 -17.20
C MET A 158 -4.15 -17.13 -18.19
N ALA A 159 -5.17 -16.29 -18.37
CA ALA A 159 -6.28 -16.55 -19.28
C ALA A 159 -5.81 -16.66 -20.74
N VAL A 160 -4.88 -15.81 -21.16
CA VAL A 160 -4.26 -15.89 -22.50
C VAL A 160 -3.48 -17.20 -22.64
N ARG A 161 -2.62 -17.52 -21.67
CA ARG A 161 -1.77 -18.72 -21.70
C ARG A 161 -2.57 -20.02 -21.70
N ARG A 162 -3.71 -20.05 -20.99
CA ARG A 162 -4.63 -21.19 -20.88
C ARG A 162 -5.71 -21.20 -21.96
N GLU A 163 -5.76 -20.19 -22.83
CA GLU A 163 -6.83 -19.99 -23.83
C GLU A 163 -8.24 -20.07 -23.20
N SER A 164 -8.37 -19.58 -21.97
CA SER A 164 -9.58 -19.74 -21.15
C SER A 164 -9.89 -18.46 -20.41
N ARG A 165 -11.13 -17.95 -20.57
CA ARG A 165 -11.62 -16.78 -19.83
C ARG A 165 -11.80 -17.02 -18.33
N TYR A 166 -11.76 -18.27 -17.89
CA TYR A 166 -12.18 -18.68 -16.54
C TYR A 166 -11.45 -17.90 -15.42
N PRO A 167 -10.11 -17.76 -15.42
CA PRO A 167 -9.39 -17.07 -14.34
C PRO A 167 -9.85 -15.62 -14.15
N VAL A 168 -10.12 -14.90 -15.26
CA VAL A 168 -10.62 -13.52 -15.21
C VAL A 168 -12.06 -13.45 -14.69
N SER A 169 -12.94 -14.33 -15.18
CA SER A 169 -14.34 -14.31 -14.73
C SER A 169 -14.49 -14.72 -13.26
N GLU A 170 -13.65 -15.63 -12.77
CA GLU A 170 -13.68 -16.06 -11.38
C GLU A 170 -13.24 -14.94 -10.44
N ILE A 171 -12.11 -14.29 -10.72
CA ILE A 171 -11.61 -13.23 -9.83
C ILE A 171 -12.52 -12.00 -9.84
N LEU A 172 -13.10 -11.63 -11.00
CA LEU A 172 -14.09 -10.56 -11.08
C LEU A 172 -15.37 -10.89 -10.31
N ALA A 173 -15.79 -12.16 -10.29
CA ALA A 173 -16.96 -12.58 -9.51
C ALA A 173 -16.70 -12.58 -7.99
N LYS A 174 -15.44 -12.74 -7.58
CA LYS A 174 -15.00 -12.64 -6.17
C LYS A 174 -14.71 -11.20 -5.74
N THR A 175 -14.49 -10.29 -6.68
CA THR A 175 -14.20 -8.89 -6.38
C THR A 175 -15.47 -8.21 -5.82
N PRO A 176 -15.44 -7.68 -4.58
CA PRO A 176 -16.60 -7.01 -4.02
C PRO A 176 -16.99 -5.76 -4.83
N ALA A 177 -18.25 -5.32 -4.67
CA ALA A 177 -18.65 -4.01 -5.18
C ALA A 177 -17.81 -2.91 -4.52
N ILE A 178 -17.70 -1.74 -5.14
CA ILE A 178 -16.97 -0.59 -4.59
C ILE A 178 -17.96 0.55 -4.27
N PRO A 179 -17.60 1.50 -3.38
CA PRO A 179 -18.40 2.69 -3.13
C PRO A 179 -18.64 3.51 -4.41
N SER A 180 -19.77 4.22 -4.46
CA SER A 180 -20.25 4.88 -5.69
C SER A 180 -19.38 6.04 -6.20
N GLY A 181 -18.57 6.64 -5.32
CA GLY A 181 -17.61 7.70 -5.66
C GLY A 181 -16.23 7.19 -6.04
N CYS A 182 -16.03 5.86 -6.10
CA CYS A 182 -14.73 5.23 -6.30
C CYS A 182 -14.61 4.53 -7.65
N GLN A 183 -13.37 4.25 -8.07
CA GLN A 183 -13.10 3.58 -9.34
C GLN A 183 -11.85 2.68 -9.32
N TRP A 184 -11.90 1.55 -10.03
CA TRP A 184 -10.73 0.70 -10.25
C TRP A 184 -9.78 1.29 -11.30
N GLY A 185 -8.48 1.27 -11.00
CA GLY A 185 -7.40 1.46 -11.97
C GLY A 185 -7.00 0.14 -12.62
N ILE A 186 -7.52 -0.15 -13.82
CA ILE A 186 -7.17 -1.38 -14.56
C ILE A 186 -5.88 -1.16 -15.34
N PHE A 187 -4.97 -2.14 -15.26
CA PHE A 187 -3.68 -2.10 -15.95
C PHE A 187 -3.26 -3.50 -16.43
N LEU A 188 -2.28 -3.55 -17.33
CA LEU A 188 -1.69 -4.80 -17.84
C LEU A 188 -0.25 -4.98 -17.35
N ARG A 189 0.55 -3.92 -17.40
CA ARG A 189 1.94 -3.86 -16.93
C ARG A 189 2.18 -2.47 -16.34
N ASN A 190 3.18 -2.35 -15.49
CA ASN A 190 3.67 -1.10 -14.93
C ASN A 190 5.22 -1.11 -14.98
N HIS A 191 5.87 -0.22 -14.24
CA HIS A 191 7.32 -0.10 -14.18
C HIS A 191 7.99 -1.21 -13.35
N ASP A 192 7.21 -1.90 -12.52
CA ASP A 192 7.66 -3.03 -11.71
C ASP A 192 7.62 -4.35 -12.49
N GLU A 193 8.06 -5.42 -11.84
CA GLU A 193 7.90 -6.77 -12.34
C GLU A 193 6.41 -7.16 -12.48
N LEU A 194 6.16 -8.31 -13.12
CA LEU A 194 4.82 -8.89 -13.09
C LEU A 194 4.65 -9.57 -11.74
N THR A 195 4.08 -8.84 -10.78
CA THR A 195 3.87 -9.38 -9.43
C THR A 195 2.98 -10.63 -9.47
N LEU A 196 3.50 -11.71 -8.87
CA LEU A 196 2.81 -12.98 -8.61
C LEU A 196 2.73 -13.23 -7.10
N GLU A 197 2.72 -12.17 -6.29
CA GLU A 197 2.62 -12.28 -4.84
C GLU A 197 1.21 -12.74 -4.42
N MET A 198 0.17 -12.15 -5.02
CA MET A 198 -1.24 -12.41 -4.71
C MET A 198 -1.89 -13.41 -5.69
N VAL A 199 -1.18 -14.51 -5.93
CA VAL A 199 -1.68 -15.69 -6.65
C VAL A 199 -1.38 -16.94 -5.82
N THR A 200 -2.18 -18.00 -5.98
CA THR A 200 -1.88 -19.27 -5.30
C THR A 200 -0.60 -19.89 -5.86
N ASP A 201 0.03 -20.80 -5.12
CA ASP A 201 1.25 -21.47 -5.60
C ASP A 201 1.01 -22.22 -6.93
N GLU A 202 -0.17 -22.83 -7.10
CA GLU A 202 -0.56 -23.45 -8.37
C GLU A 202 -0.69 -22.43 -9.51
N GLU A 203 -1.08 -21.18 -9.23
CA GLU A 203 -1.13 -20.12 -10.23
C GLU A 203 0.27 -19.57 -10.56
N ARG A 204 1.20 -19.60 -9.61
CA ARG A 204 2.59 -19.11 -9.77
C ARG A 204 3.44 -20.03 -10.65
N ASP A 205 3.18 -21.34 -10.63
CA ASP A 205 3.95 -22.36 -11.38
C ASP A 205 3.61 -22.42 -12.90
N TYR A 206 2.67 -21.61 -13.41
CA TYR A 206 2.20 -21.63 -14.81
C TYR A 206 2.78 -20.55 -15.72
#